data_AF-A0AAD2DGE7-F1
#
_entry.id   AF-A0AAD2DGE7-F1
#
_cell.length_a   1.000
_cell.length_b   1.000
_cell.length_c   1.000
_cell.angle_alpha   90.00
_cell.angle_beta   90.00
_cell.angle_gamma   90.00
#
_symmetry.space_group_name_H-M   'P 1'
#
loop_
_entity.id
_entity.type
_entity.pdbx_description
1 polymer ?
#
loop_
_entity_poly.entity_id
_entity_poly.type
_entity_poly.pdbx_seq_one_letter_code
_entity_poly.pdbx_strand_id
1 'polypeptide(L)'
;MLADSWYSCKDIFNASEKAGYSYIGALKTNRVIFPQGHERLGIKLHKFATLLNIEDFDLVTIKDKQYYIYNYIGSLKDRKNVSIVLSYPKDVFQKYGALKAFISLEKSLVPLDILTQYTDRLAVEPFFRDCKTYLGLDGYQVRSEKSIKKYLTIVLVNYTYCKIYSNDSYHFQRNIHKIQYL
;
A
#
# COMPACT_ATOMS: atom_id res chain seq x y z
N MET A 1 -4.76 6.60 6.03
CA MET A 1 -5.29 5.61 5.07
C MET A 1 -4.15 5.02 4.26
N LEU A 2 -4.10 3.69 4.12
CA LEU A 2 -3.12 2.98 3.29
C LEU A 2 -3.82 2.37 2.07
N ALA A 3 -3.30 2.59 0.86
CA ALA A 3 -3.98 2.11 -0.36
C ALA A 3 -3.05 1.64 -1.48
N ASP A 4 -3.59 0.82 -2.39
CA ASP A 4 -2.87 0.40 -3.60
C ASP A 4 -2.76 1.53 -4.63
N SER A 5 -1.83 1.37 -5.57
CA SER A 5 -1.60 2.23 -6.73
C SER A 5 -2.84 2.49 -7.60
N TRP A 6 -3.80 1.56 -7.60
CA TRP A 6 -5.09 1.75 -8.25
C TRP A 6 -5.94 2.85 -7.63
N TYR A 7 -5.77 3.11 -6.33
CA TYR A 7 -6.56 4.06 -5.56
C TYR A 7 -5.86 5.41 -5.34
N SER A 8 -4.65 5.60 -5.86
CA SER A 8 -3.92 6.87 -5.71
C SER A 8 -4.36 7.92 -6.73
N CYS A 9 -5.63 8.31 -6.70
CA CYS A 9 -6.23 9.32 -7.57
C CYS A 9 -6.84 10.48 -6.78
N LYS A 10 -7.12 11.58 -7.48
CA LYS A 10 -7.66 12.83 -6.93
C LYS A 10 -8.89 12.61 -6.04
N ASP A 11 -9.84 11.81 -6.50
CA ASP A 11 -11.11 11.63 -5.80
C ASP A 11 -10.90 10.93 -4.45
N ILE A 12 -10.04 9.91 -4.41
CA ILE A 12 -9.71 9.19 -3.18
C ILE A 12 -8.86 10.05 -2.24
N PHE A 13 -7.93 10.84 -2.77
CA PHE A 13 -7.17 11.81 -1.96
C PHE A 13 -8.13 12.79 -1.25
N ASN A 14 -9.05 13.39 -2.01
CA ASN A 14 -10.02 14.34 -1.47
C ASN A 14 -10.98 13.68 -0.47
N ALA A 15 -11.42 12.44 -0.75
CA ALA A 15 -12.27 11.70 0.17
C ALA A 15 -11.55 11.37 1.50
N SER A 16 -10.27 10.98 1.43
CA SER A 16 -9.45 10.73 2.62
C SER A 16 -9.33 11.99 3.49
N GLU A 17 -8.98 13.12 2.87
CA GLU A 17 -8.85 14.40 3.59
C GLU A 17 -10.17 14.88 4.17
N LYS A 18 -11.28 14.77 3.41
CA LYS A 18 -12.62 15.14 3.89
C LYS A 18 -13.04 14.30 5.10
N ALA A 19 -12.60 13.04 5.15
CA ALA A 19 -12.82 12.15 6.29
C ALA A 19 -11.84 12.38 7.46
N GLY A 20 -10.90 13.32 7.34
CA GLY A 20 -9.91 13.64 8.38
C GLY A 20 -8.72 12.71 8.44
N TYR A 21 -8.48 11.88 7.40
CA TYR A 21 -7.37 10.93 7.36
C TYR A 21 -6.25 11.41 6.44
N SER A 22 -5.00 11.31 6.91
CA SER A 22 -3.83 11.37 6.03
C SER A 22 -3.82 10.19 5.05
N TYR A 23 -3.18 10.35 3.89
CA TYR A 23 -3.14 9.33 2.85
C TYR A 23 -1.70 8.91 2.57
N ILE A 24 -1.46 7.60 2.57
CA ILE A 24 -0.25 6.97 2.06
C ILE A 24 -0.65 5.86 1.08
N GLY A 25 0.02 5.77 -0.07
CA GLY A 25 -0.32 4.78 -1.08
C GLY A 25 0.84 4.42 -1.98
N ALA A 26 0.79 3.27 -2.64
CA ALA A 26 1.66 3.01 -3.78
C ALA A 26 1.25 3.92 -4.94
N LEU A 27 2.17 4.29 -5.82
CA LEU A 27 1.88 5.16 -6.95
C LEU A 27 2.37 4.49 -8.24
N LYS A 28 1.56 4.53 -9.30
CA LYS A 28 2.01 4.02 -10.60
C LYS A 28 3.15 4.88 -11.13
N THR A 29 4.24 4.26 -11.56
CA THR A 29 5.46 4.94 -12.04
C THR A 29 5.29 5.64 -13.40
N ASN A 30 4.14 5.49 -14.06
CA ASN A 30 3.77 6.23 -15.26
C ASN A 30 3.10 7.59 -14.98
N ARG A 31 2.89 7.94 -13.71
CA ARG A 31 2.37 9.26 -13.30
C ARG A 31 3.35 10.38 -13.66
N VAL A 32 2.80 11.53 -14.04
CA VAL A 32 3.56 12.73 -14.41
C VAL A 32 3.74 13.64 -13.21
N ILE A 33 4.99 14.02 -12.95
CA ILE A 33 5.41 15.00 -11.95
C ILE A 33 6.03 16.24 -12.63
N PHE A 34 6.20 17.32 -11.86
CA PHE A 34 6.73 18.59 -12.34
C PHE A 34 7.96 19.01 -11.51
N PRO A 35 9.10 18.33 -11.65
CA PRO A 35 10.36 18.72 -11.05
C PRO A 35 11.00 19.91 -11.79
N GLN A 36 12.06 20.46 -11.22
CA GLN A 36 12.84 21.53 -11.83
C GLN A 36 13.37 21.12 -13.22
N GLY A 37 13.29 22.00 -14.21
CA GLY A 37 13.63 21.73 -15.61
C GLY A 37 12.52 21.02 -16.42
N HIS A 38 11.45 20.56 -15.77
CA HIS A 38 10.29 19.93 -16.41
C HIS A 38 8.97 20.55 -15.96
N GLU A 39 8.97 21.81 -15.54
CA GLU A 39 7.82 22.49 -14.92
C GLU A 39 6.65 22.67 -15.89
N ARG A 40 6.92 22.83 -17.19
CA ARG A 40 5.89 23.10 -18.21
C ARG A 40 5.19 21.84 -18.71
N LEU A 41 5.96 20.84 -19.12
CA LEU A 41 5.44 19.61 -19.75
C LEU A 41 5.32 18.44 -18.76
N GLY A 42 6.01 18.53 -17.61
CA GLY A 42 6.16 17.42 -16.69
C GLY A 42 7.02 16.28 -17.26
N ILE A 43 7.31 15.32 -16.39
CA ILE A 43 8.02 14.09 -16.74
C ILE A 43 7.39 12.92 -16.00
N LYS A 44 7.35 11.74 -16.63
CA LYS A 44 6.87 10.52 -15.97
C LYS A 44 7.85 10.08 -14.89
N LEU A 45 7.37 9.62 -13.75
CA LEU A 45 8.22 9.20 -12.61
C LEU A 45 9.31 8.21 -13.01
N HIS A 46 9.01 7.19 -13.80
CA HIS A 46 10.04 6.24 -14.24
C HIS A 46 11.10 6.86 -15.15
N LYS A 47 10.76 7.89 -15.94
CA LYS A 47 11.74 8.63 -16.75
C LYS A 47 12.55 9.60 -15.91
N PHE A 48 11.94 10.20 -14.90
CA PHE A 48 12.64 11.04 -13.94
C PHE A 48 13.66 10.22 -13.14
N ALA A 49 13.27 9.03 -12.68
CA ALA A 49 14.14 8.14 -11.90
C ALA A 49 15.39 7.67 -12.66
N THR A 50 15.39 7.69 -14.01
CA THR A 50 16.57 7.36 -14.83
C THR A 50 17.53 8.54 -15.00
N LEU A 51 17.13 9.76 -14.63
CA LEU A 51 17.99 10.95 -14.64
C LEU A 51 18.80 11.09 -13.35
N LEU A 52 18.40 10.39 -12.30
CA LEU A 52 19.04 10.41 -11.00
C LEU A 52 20.18 9.39 -10.96
N ASN A 53 21.26 9.72 -10.25
CA ASN A 53 22.35 8.79 -9.98
C ASN A 53 22.15 8.13 -8.62
N ILE A 54 22.95 7.10 -8.31
CA ILE A 54 22.82 6.36 -7.06
C ILE A 54 23.15 7.23 -5.83
N GLU A 55 24.01 8.24 -6.01
CA GLU A 55 24.41 9.21 -4.99
C GLU A 55 23.26 10.14 -4.57
N ASP A 56 22.23 10.27 -5.40
CA ASP A 56 21.02 11.03 -5.06
C ASP A 56 20.10 10.26 -4.10
N PHE A 57 20.33 8.95 -3.91
CA PHE A 57 19.48 8.08 -3.10
C PHE A 57 20.10 7.78 -1.73
N ASP A 58 19.25 7.80 -0.71
CA ASP A 58 19.60 7.35 0.63
C ASP A 58 19.47 5.82 0.72
N LEU A 59 20.47 5.15 1.28
CA LEU A 59 20.40 3.72 1.59
C LEU A 59 19.74 3.50 2.95
N VAL A 60 18.60 2.81 2.97
CA VAL A 60 17.84 2.50 4.19
C VAL A 60 17.62 1.00 4.36
N THR A 61 17.35 0.57 5.60
CA THR A 61 17.08 -0.84 5.93
C THR A 61 15.69 -0.99 6.57
N ILE A 62 14.87 -1.91 6.06
CA ILE A 62 13.52 -2.21 6.53
C ILE A 62 13.35 -3.72 6.61
N LYS A 63 13.04 -4.25 7.81
CA LYS A 63 12.80 -5.70 8.03
C LYS A 63 13.88 -6.57 7.36
N ASP A 64 15.14 -6.26 7.65
CA ASP A 64 16.35 -6.93 7.14
C ASP A 64 16.62 -6.82 5.62
N LYS A 65 15.91 -5.91 4.94
CA LYS A 65 16.11 -5.65 3.50
C LYS A 65 16.56 -4.21 3.28
N GLN A 66 17.51 -4.04 2.36
CA GLN A 66 18.06 -2.73 2.04
C GLN A 66 17.42 -2.15 0.78
N TYR A 67 17.12 -0.85 0.82
CA TYR A 67 16.49 -0.11 -0.27
C TYR A 67 17.21 1.22 -0.48
N TYR A 68 17.42 1.59 -1.74
CA TYR A 68 17.73 2.96 -2.12
C TYR A 68 16.43 3.74 -2.22
N ILE A 69 16.34 4.88 -1.53
CA ILE A 69 15.16 5.75 -1.54
C ILE A 69 15.50 7.17 -1.96
N TYR A 70 14.59 7.80 -2.70
CA TYR A 70 14.67 9.21 -3.07
C TYR A 70 13.32 9.86 -2.82
N ASN A 71 13.30 11.01 -2.14
CA ASN A 71 12.07 11.73 -1.86
C ASN A 71 11.92 12.94 -2.79
N TYR A 72 10.93 12.86 -3.68
CA TYR A 72 10.46 14.00 -4.45
C TYR A 72 9.35 14.72 -3.69
N ILE A 73 9.54 16.01 -3.38
CA ILE A 73 8.48 16.88 -2.87
C ILE A 73 8.06 17.81 -3.99
N GLY A 74 6.79 17.74 -4.40
CA GLY A 74 6.31 18.60 -5.48
C GLY A 74 4.90 18.30 -5.92
N SER A 75 4.66 18.47 -7.22
CA SER A 75 3.31 18.39 -7.79
C SER A 75 3.15 17.19 -8.72
N LEU A 76 2.01 16.54 -8.58
CA LEU A 76 1.38 15.72 -9.61
C LEU A 76 0.41 16.58 -10.42
N LYS A 77 0.00 16.07 -11.58
CA LYS A 77 -1.01 16.73 -12.42
C LYS A 77 -2.30 17.06 -11.64
N ASP A 78 -2.72 16.15 -10.77
CA ASP A 78 -4.02 16.25 -10.10
C ASP A 78 -3.92 16.72 -8.64
N ARG A 79 -2.70 16.85 -8.10
CA ARG A 79 -2.47 17.20 -6.70
C ARG A 79 -1.13 17.91 -6.53
N LYS A 80 -1.14 19.06 -5.86
CA LYS A 80 0.07 19.81 -5.52
C LYS A 80 0.58 19.43 -4.13
N ASN A 81 1.86 19.70 -3.88
CA ASN A 81 2.49 19.60 -2.57
C ASN A 81 2.42 18.21 -1.92
N VAL A 82 2.73 17.18 -2.70
CA VAL A 82 2.80 15.78 -2.25
C VAL A 82 4.26 15.36 -2.05
N SER A 83 4.49 14.40 -1.15
CA SER A 83 5.75 13.68 -1.06
C SER A 83 5.62 12.38 -1.85
N ILE A 84 6.60 12.09 -2.71
CA ILE A 84 6.68 10.86 -3.50
C ILE A 84 8.03 10.21 -3.23
N VAL A 85 8.01 9.05 -2.60
CA VAL A 85 9.20 8.25 -2.34
C VAL A 85 9.39 7.26 -3.49
N LEU A 86 10.48 7.42 -4.22
CA LEU A 86 10.99 6.41 -5.14
C LEU A 86 11.79 5.39 -4.34
N SER A 87 11.67 4.12 -4.68
CA SER A 87 12.36 3.04 -3.99
C SER A 87 12.84 1.98 -4.97
N TYR A 88 14.10 1.57 -4.80
CA TYR A 88 14.69 0.41 -5.44
C TYR A 88 15.23 -0.55 -4.37
N PRO A 89 15.01 -1.87 -4.48
CA PRO A 89 15.80 -2.83 -3.71
C PRO A 89 17.28 -2.72 -4.10
N LYS A 90 18.18 -2.82 -3.11
CA LYS A 90 19.63 -2.59 -3.28
C LYS A 90 20.24 -3.38 -4.45
N ASP A 91 19.88 -4.65 -4.61
CA ASP A 91 20.49 -5.57 -5.59
C ASP A 91 20.01 -5.36 -7.04
N VAL A 92 18.99 -4.53 -7.24
CA VAL A 92 18.32 -4.32 -8.52
C VAL A 92 18.07 -2.84 -8.84
N PHE A 93 18.99 -1.97 -8.40
CA PHE A 93 18.94 -0.53 -8.71
C PHE A 93 18.81 -0.27 -10.21
N GLN A 94 17.84 0.59 -10.58
CA GLN A 94 17.51 0.98 -11.97
C GLN A 94 17.25 -0.17 -12.97
N LYS A 95 17.08 -1.42 -12.51
CA LYS A 95 16.64 -2.50 -13.39
C LYS A 95 15.17 -2.32 -13.77
N TYR A 96 14.81 -2.79 -14.96
CA TYR A 96 13.43 -2.74 -15.44
C TYR A 96 12.48 -3.43 -14.45
N GLY A 97 11.38 -2.75 -14.09
CA GLY A 97 10.38 -3.25 -13.15
C GLY A 97 10.77 -3.18 -11.66
N ALA A 98 12.00 -2.79 -11.32
CA ALA A 98 12.44 -2.71 -9.93
C ALA A 98 11.93 -1.44 -9.20
N LEU A 99 11.66 -0.36 -9.95
CA LEU A 99 11.20 0.90 -9.38
C LEU A 99 9.82 0.76 -8.77
N LYS A 100 9.70 1.09 -7.49
CA LYS A 100 8.44 1.33 -6.81
C LYS A 100 8.34 2.81 -6.42
N ALA A 101 7.13 3.34 -6.47
CA ALA A 101 6.86 4.70 -6.01
C ALA A 101 5.75 4.65 -4.96
N PHE A 102 5.85 5.51 -3.95
CA PHE A 102 4.87 5.68 -2.89
C PHE A 102 4.56 7.16 -2.75
N ILE A 103 3.32 7.50 -2.43
CA ILE A 103 2.86 8.87 -2.24
C ILE A 103 2.37 9.06 -0.80
N SER A 104 2.71 10.20 -0.22
CA SER A 104 2.11 10.74 1.00
C SER A 104 1.55 12.14 0.72
N LEU A 105 0.34 12.40 1.23
CA LEU A 105 -0.23 13.75 1.24
C LEU A 105 0.30 14.59 2.41
N GLU A 106 0.90 13.95 3.41
CA GLU A 106 1.50 14.59 4.56
C GLU A 106 3.02 14.72 4.37
N LYS A 107 3.54 15.94 4.52
CA LYS A 107 4.93 16.30 4.19
C LYS A 107 5.91 16.09 5.34
N SER A 108 5.41 16.10 6.56
CA SER A 108 6.19 15.93 7.80
C SER A 108 6.71 14.51 7.97
N LEU A 109 6.13 13.55 7.25
CA LEU A 109 6.54 12.15 7.33
C LEU A 109 7.91 11.96 6.71
N VAL A 110 8.77 11.29 7.47
CA VAL A 110 10.09 10.88 6.99
C VAL A 110 9.87 9.86 5.87
N PRO A 111 10.63 9.92 4.76
CA PRO A 111 10.50 8.96 3.65
C PRO A 111 10.59 7.49 4.09
N LEU A 112 11.41 7.20 5.09
CA LEU A 112 11.52 5.88 5.71
C LEU A 112 10.22 5.42 6.37
N ASP A 113 9.50 6.32 7.04
CA ASP A 113 8.23 6.01 7.70
C ASP A 113 7.15 5.69 6.68
N ILE A 114 7.11 6.40 5.55
CA ILE A 114 6.17 6.11 4.45
C ILE A 114 6.37 4.68 3.96
N LEU A 115 7.61 4.27 3.73
CA LEU A 115 7.92 2.92 3.24
C LEU A 115 7.67 1.85 4.30
N THR A 116 7.99 2.15 5.56
CA THR A 116 7.75 1.24 6.71
C THR A 116 6.25 1.02 6.91
N GLN A 117 5.45 2.08 7.00
CA GLN A 117 4.00 1.99 7.12
C GLN A 117 3.36 1.27 5.94
N TYR A 118 3.87 1.48 4.72
CA TYR A 118 3.37 0.76 3.55
C TYR A 118 3.67 -0.74 3.58
N THR A 119 4.77 -1.15 4.24
CA THR A 119 5.14 -2.56 4.37
C THR A 119 4.12 -3.33 5.22
N ASP A 120 3.46 -2.67 6.17
CA ASP A 120 2.43 -3.31 7.00
C ASP A 120 1.13 -3.58 6.24
N ARG A 121 0.91 -2.93 5.09
CA ARG A 121 -0.22 -3.25 4.18
C ARG A 121 -0.19 -4.72 3.74
N LEU A 122 0.98 -5.36 3.71
CA LEU A 122 1.10 -6.79 3.38
C LEU A 122 0.19 -7.66 4.26
N ALA A 123 -0.23 -7.22 5.45
CA ALA A 123 -1.18 -7.94 6.31
C ALA A 123 -2.58 -8.14 5.69
N VAL A 124 -2.96 -7.34 4.69
CA VAL A 124 -4.25 -7.49 3.98
C VAL A 124 -4.27 -8.73 3.08
N GLU A 125 -3.13 -9.16 2.54
CA GLU A 125 -3.07 -10.35 1.68
C GLU A 125 -3.35 -11.65 2.46
N PRO A 126 -2.73 -11.90 3.65
CA PRO A 126 -3.14 -12.98 4.54
C PRO A 126 -4.61 -12.94 4.90
N PHE A 127 -5.19 -11.75 5.17
CA PHE A 127 -6.63 -11.64 5.47
C PHE A 127 -7.50 -12.22 4.34
N PHE A 128 -7.30 -11.78 3.10
CA PHE A 128 -8.10 -12.29 1.98
C PHE A 128 -7.84 -13.77 1.71
N ARG A 129 -6.59 -14.23 1.87
CA ARG A 129 -6.25 -15.65 1.75
C ARG A 129 -6.97 -16.49 2.79
N ASP A 130 -6.92 -16.09 4.05
CA ASP A 130 -7.53 -16.79 5.17
C ASP A 130 -9.06 -16.84 4.99
N CYS A 131 -9.68 -15.71 4.65
CA CYS A 131 -11.13 -15.66 4.40
C CYS A 131 -11.58 -16.60 3.27
N LYS A 132 -10.81 -16.71 2.18
CA LYS A 132 -11.14 -17.65 1.09
C LYS A 132 -10.93 -19.10 1.53
N THR A 133 -9.72 -19.40 2.00
CA THR A 133 -9.28 -20.76 2.32
C THR A 133 -10.13 -21.41 3.41
N TYR A 134 -10.52 -20.62 4.40
CA TYR A 134 -11.05 -21.16 5.66
C TYR A 134 -12.45 -20.69 6.00
N LEU A 135 -12.87 -19.51 5.53
CA LEU A 135 -14.19 -18.96 5.79
C LEU A 135 -15.11 -19.02 4.55
N GLY A 136 -14.67 -19.70 3.49
CA GLY A 136 -15.47 -19.96 2.28
C GLY A 136 -15.81 -18.71 1.48
N LEU A 137 -15.03 -17.63 1.59
CA LEU A 137 -15.31 -16.35 0.91
C LEU A 137 -15.37 -16.47 -0.62
N ASP A 138 -14.78 -17.50 -1.22
CA ASP A 138 -14.84 -17.78 -2.67
C ASP A 138 -15.96 -18.75 -3.08
N GLY A 139 -16.54 -19.48 -2.13
CA GLY A 139 -17.59 -20.49 -2.36
C GLY A 139 -19.03 -20.02 -2.13
N TYR A 140 -19.26 -18.78 -1.69
CA TYR A 140 -20.63 -18.30 -1.43
C TYR A 140 -21.40 -18.07 -2.73
N GLN A 141 -22.64 -18.59 -2.80
CA GLN A 141 -23.51 -18.47 -3.98
C GLN A 141 -24.71 -17.54 -3.75
N VAL A 142 -24.67 -16.79 -2.66
CA VAL A 142 -25.74 -15.87 -2.26
C VAL A 142 -25.81 -14.69 -3.21
N ARG A 143 -26.99 -14.42 -3.78
CA ARG A 143 -27.17 -13.38 -4.81
C ARG A 143 -27.92 -12.12 -4.33
N SER A 144 -28.68 -12.19 -3.24
CA SER A 144 -29.41 -11.02 -2.75
C SER A 144 -28.48 -10.09 -1.95
N GLU A 145 -28.62 -8.79 -2.15
CA GLU A 145 -27.79 -7.77 -1.47
C GLU A 145 -27.81 -7.92 0.05
N LYS A 146 -29.01 -8.11 0.62
CA LYS A 146 -29.19 -8.30 2.07
C LYS A 146 -28.42 -9.52 2.58
N SER A 147 -28.46 -10.64 1.85
CA SER A 147 -27.79 -11.86 2.28
C SER A 147 -26.29 -11.80 2.02
N ILE A 148 -25.82 -11.11 0.97
CA ILE A 148 -24.39 -10.82 0.76
C ILE A 148 -23.83 -9.99 1.92
N LYS A 149 -24.52 -8.92 2.30
CA LYS A 149 -24.12 -8.07 3.45
C LYS A 149 -24.00 -8.90 4.73
N LYS A 150 -25.03 -9.71 5.04
CA LYS A 150 -25.00 -10.59 6.22
C LYS A 150 -23.83 -11.58 6.17
N TYR A 151 -23.61 -12.21 5.02
CA TYR A 151 -22.53 -13.17 4.83
C TYR A 151 -21.16 -12.52 5.08
N LEU A 152 -20.89 -11.38 4.45
CA LEU A 152 -19.64 -10.64 4.64
C LEU A 152 -19.44 -10.21 6.09
N THR A 153 -20.50 -9.77 6.78
CA THR A 153 -20.43 -9.45 8.21
C THR A 153 -20.06 -10.66 9.06
N ILE A 154 -20.67 -11.83 8.81
CA ILE A 154 -20.38 -13.07 9.53
C ILE A 154 -18.92 -13.49 9.29
N VAL A 155 -18.45 -13.47 8.04
CA VAL A 155 -17.05 -13.79 7.70
C VAL A 155 -16.10 -12.85 8.45
N LEU A 156 -16.38 -11.54 8.44
CA LEU A 156 -15.53 -10.56 9.11
C LEU A 156 -15.49 -10.75 10.63
N VAL A 157 -16.63 -10.96 11.27
CA VAL A 157 -16.72 -11.21 12.73
C VAL A 157 -16.00 -12.49 13.12
N ASN A 158 -16.16 -13.57 12.34
CA ASN A 158 -15.46 -14.83 12.60
C ASN A 158 -13.94 -14.66 12.45
N TYR A 159 -13.50 -13.95 11.40
CA TYR A 159 -12.08 -13.69 11.20
C TYR A 159 -11.48 -12.88 12.36
N THR A 160 -12.12 -11.78 12.77
CA THR A 160 -11.62 -10.94 13.87
C THR A 160 -11.60 -11.69 15.19
N TYR A 161 -12.66 -12.47 15.50
CA TYR A 161 -12.70 -13.33 16.68
C TYR A 161 -11.55 -14.33 16.69
N CYS A 162 -11.34 -15.05 15.58
CA CYS A 162 -10.25 -16.01 15.47
C CYS A 162 -8.87 -15.34 15.60
N LYS A 163 -8.66 -14.16 15.01
CA LYS A 163 -7.40 -13.42 15.13
C LYS A 163 -7.13 -12.91 16.54
N ILE A 164 -8.14 -12.39 17.24
CA ILE A 164 -7.98 -11.91 18.63
C ILE A 164 -7.64 -13.07 19.57
N TYR A 165 -8.25 -14.24 19.38
CA TYR A 165 -7.98 -15.43 20.21
C TYR A 165 -6.64 -16.11 19.87
N SER A 166 -6.12 -15.86 18.67
CA SER A 166 -4.80 -16.32 18.24
C SER A 166 -3.77 -15.29 18.71
N ASN A 167 -3.23 -15.44 19.92
CA ASN A 167 -2.14 -14.59 20.46
C ASN A 167 -0.88 -14.51 19.57
N ASP A 168 -0.85 -15.25 18.45
CA ASP A 168 0.11 -15.14 17.36
C ASP A 168 -0.59 -14.93 16.01
N SER A 169 -0.26 -13.82 15.35
CA SER A 169 -0.78 -13.36 14.05
C SER A 169 -0.63 -14.38 12.90
N TYR A 170 0.19 -15.42 13.08
CA TYR A 170 0.66 -16.32 12.04
C TYR A 170 -0.04 -17.69 11.98
N HIS A 171 -0.93 -18.03 12.92
CA HIS A 171 -1.55 -19.37 12.97
C HIS A 171 -3.08 -19.34 13.09
N PHE A 172 -3.74 -18.79 12.07
CA PHE A 172 -5.20 -18.85 11.94
C PHE A 172 -5.72 -20.30 11.86
N GLN A 173 -4.98 -21.20 11.20
CA GLN A 173 -5.34 -22.61 10.99
C GLN A 173 -5.55 -23.43 12.28
N ARG A 174 -4.80 -23.13 13.35
CA ARG A 174 -4.82 -23.95 14.59
C ARG A 174 -6.13 -23.84 15.37
N ASN A 175 -6.89 -22.76 15.20
CA ASN A 175 -8.09 -22.49 15.98
C ASN A 175 -9.41 -22.90 15.29
N ILE A 176 -9.45 -22.99 13.96
CA ILE A 176 -10.64 -23.53 13.25
C ILE A 176 -10.90 -24.96 13.65
N HIS A 177 -9.83 -25.76 13.78
CA HIS A 177 -9.94 -27.12 14.28
C HIS A 177 -10.44 -27.16 15.72
N LYS A 178 -10.19 -26.15 16.58
CA LYS A 178 -10.73 -26.12 17.95
C LYS A 178 -12.20 -25.72 17.99
N ILE A 179 -12.66 -24.86 17.09
CA ILE A 179 -14.07 -24.45 17.00
C ILE A 179 -14.93 -25.57 16.41
N GLN A 180 -14.37 -26.45 15.59
CA GLN A 180 -15.07 -27.65 15.07
C GLN A 180 -15.40 -28.72 16.14
N TYR A 181 -14.86 -28.61 17.36
CA TYR A 181 -15.14 -29.51 18.49
C TYR A 181 -15.87 -28.83 19.66
N LEU A 182 -16.48 -27.66 19.42
CA LEU A 182 -17.51 -27.05 20.27
C LEU A 182 -18.88 -27.22 19.60
#